data_AF-A0A952RLC2-F1
#
_entry.id   AF-A0A952RLC2-F1
#
_cell.length_a   1.000
_cell.length_b   1.000
_cell.length_c   1.000
_cell.angle_alpha   90.00
_cell.angle_beta   90.00
_cell.angle_gamma   90.00
#
_symmetry.space_group_name_H-M   'P 1'
#
loop_
_entity.id
_entity.type
_entity.pdbx_description
1 polymer ?
#
loop_
_entity_poly.entity_id
_entity_poly.type
_entity_poly.pdbx_seq_one_letter_code
_entity_poly.pdbx_strand_id
1 'polypeptide(L)'
;MPSLAKPFAAFGAAAGLFAVLAIGSFREAARDVSPLAPMIMTAGVGAAAGEVLRRWRRLHEPLLTRDAVVLWVAVVTAIAGAVSGGLVGFVTWGTDGVPRFLVGGAAVALAFVPSCLVVFDAAKRAARARHGSLVADTDRRTVSSTVLAGIAFAGATQVPALLSANGSKALPPLAQVALSFAVCLGATIAIVVLQRKDLRSRASLEALARDAAWLERAPSDEETAPNAPSAVDLGLGADRWARTTDANYRQSGRPDVVLRGSVERATAAFDECARRRHHSLIVAACGLSAVTVSFALRVGVYL
;
A
#
# COMPACT_ATOMS: atom_id res chain seq x y z
N MET A 1 9.63 4.21 -11.75
CA MET A 1 8.97 3.79 -10.49
C MET A 1 7.53 3.38 -10.79
N PRO A 2 6.96 2.42 -10.07
CA PRO A 2 5.51 2.16 -10.14
C PRO A 2 4.74 3.43 -9.78
N SER A 3 3.55 3.62 -10.36
CA SER A 3 2.70 4.77 -10.04
C SER A 3 2.21 4.68 -8.59
N LEU A 4 2.58 5.68 -7.77
CA LEU A 4 2.09 5.84 -6.40
C LEU A 4 0.75 6.57 -6.32
N ALA A 5 0.29 7.15 -7.43
CA ALA A 5 -0.97 7.89 -7.46
C ALA A 5 -2.15 6.99 -7.09
N LYS A 6 -2.22 5.76 -7.62
CA LYS A 6 -3.32 4.81 -7.33
C LYS A 6 -3.40 4.41 -5.85
N PRO A 7 -2.32 3.92 -5.20
CA PRO A 7 -2.39 3.55 -3.78
C PRO A 7 -2.75 4.73 -2.87
N PHE A 8 -2.16 5.90 -3.10
CA PHE A 8 -2.48 7.09 -2.30
C PHE A 8 -3.90 7.62 -2.59
N ALA A 9 -4.40 7.50 -3.82
CA ALA A 9 -5.79 7.84 -4.13
C ALA A 9 -6.78 6.95 -3.38
N ALA A 10 -6.53 5.63 -3.34
CA ALA A 10 -7.38 4.69 -2.61
C ALA A 10 -7.36 4.99 -1.09
N PHE A 11 -6.20 5.29 -0.53
CA PHE A 11 -6.08 5.72 0.87
C PHE A 11 -6.82 7.03 1.13
N GLY A 12 -6.63 8.03 0.27
CA GLY A 12 -7.32 9.32 0.35
C GLY A 12 -8.84 9.17 0.26
N ALA A 13 -9.33 8.33 -0.64
CA ALA A 13 -10.76 8.01 -0.76
C ALA A 13 -11.32 7.45 0.54
N ALA A 14 -10.68 6.42 1.10
CA ALA A 14 -11.10 5.81 2.36
C ALA A 14 -11.06 6.82 3.52
N ALA A 15 -10.00 7.63 3.62
CA ALA A 15 -9.91 8.67 4.64
C ALA A 15 -11.03 9.70 4.54
N GLY A 16 -11.38 10.14 3.32
CA GLY A 16 -12.51 11.07 3.09
C GLY A 16 -13.85 10.46 3.45
N LEU A 17 -14.10 9.21 3.04
CA LEU A 17 -15.29 8.46 3.44
C LEU A 17 -15.40 8.40 4.98
N PHE A 18 -14.31 8.02 5.63
CA PHE A 18 -14.32 7.84 7.08
C PHE A 18 -14.48 9.16 7.85
N ALA A 19 -13.89 10.25 7.35
CA ALA A 19 -14.05 11.58 7.92
C ALA A 19 -15.52 12.03 7.86
N VAL A 20 -16.20 11.85 6.73
CA VAL A 20 -17.62 12.23 6.58
C VAL A 20 -18.53 11.44 7.50
N LEU A 21 -18.32 10.12 7.58
CA LEU A 21 -19.10 9.27 8.48
C LEU A 21 -18.90 9.68 9.94
N ALA A 22 -17.67 9.98 10.35
CA ALA A 22 -17.38 10.47 11.70
C ALA A 22 -18.05 11.83 11.97
N ILE A 23 -17.95 12.76 11.03
CA ILE A 23 -18.62 14.07 11.09
C ILE A 23 -20.14 13.92 11.26
N GLY A 24 -20.77 13.09 10.43
CA GLY A 24 -22.21 12.85 10.47
C GLY A 24 -22.68 12.20 11.77
N SER A 25 -21.80 11.44 12.44
CA SER A 25 -22.11 10.84 13.74
C SER A 25 -22.07 11.81 14.92
N PHE A 26 -21.24 12.87 14.85
CA PHE A 26 -21.02 13.77 15.98
C PHE A 26 -21.85 15.05 15.96
N ARG A 27 -22.42 15.47 14.81
CA ARG A 27 -23.15 16.76 14.73
C ARG A 27 -24.33 16.77 13.78
N GLU A 28 -25.45 17.31 14.27
CA GLU A 28 -26.69 17.58 13.51
C GLU A 28 -26.58 18.76 12.50
N ALA A 29 -25.51 19.57 12.60
CA ALA A 29 -25.39 20.83 11.86
C ALA A 29 -24.60 20.73 10.54
N ALA A 30 -24.18 19.53 10.11
CA ALA A 30 -23.55 19.36 8.81
C ALA A 30 -24.62 19.46 7.71
N ARG A 31 -24.31 20.15 6.61
CA ARG A 31 -25.18 20.15 5.43
C ARG A 31 -25.40 18.70 4.96
N ASP A 32 -26.54 18.41 4.32
CA ASP A 32 -26.79 17.13 3.67
C ASP A 32 -25.83 16.98 2.49
N VAL A 33 -24.69 16.36 2.76
CA VAL A 33 -23.60 16.16 1.81
C VAL A 33 -23.55 14.69 1.45
N SER A 34 -23.61 14.41 0.15
CA SER A 34 -23.35 13.07 -0.35
C SER A 34 -21.94 12.60 0.03
N PRO A 35 -21.76 11.42 0.64
CA PRO A 35 -20.46 10.90 1.05
C PRO A 35 -19.49 10.69 -0.13
N LEU A 36 -20.01 10.66 -1.36
CA LEU A 36 -19.20 10.54 -2.58
C LEU A 36 -18.34 11.77 -2.84
N ALA A 37 -18.84 12.98 -2.58
CA ALA A 37 -18.11 14.20 -2.92
C ALA A 37 -16.79 14.32 -2.12
N PRO A 38 -16.79 14.17 -0.79
CA PRO A 38 -15.55 14.16 -0.01
C PRO A 38 -14.63 13.01 -0.39
N MET A 39 -15.17 11.81 -0.66
CA MET A 39 -14.38 10.65 -1.10
C MET A 39 -13.61 10.93 -2.41
N ILE A 40 -14.26 11.51 -3.41
CA ILE A 40 -13.63 11.85 -4.69
C ILE A 40 -12.57 12.94 -4.51
N MET A 41 -12.89 14.00 -3.75
CA MET A 41 -11.96 15.10 -3.51
C MET A 41 -10.69 14.64 -2.79
N THR A 42 -10.83 13.89 -1.69
CA THR A 42 -9.68 13.39 -0.92
C THR A 42 -8.91 12.31 -1.68
N ALA A 43 -9.55 11.55 -2.56
CA ALA A 43 -8.86 10.68 -3.51
C ALA A 43 -7.96 11.48 -4.46
N GLY A 44 -8.44 12.63 -4.96
CA GLY A 44 -7.66 13.56 -5.78
C GLY A 44 -6.45 14.12 -5.03
N VAL A 45 -6.64 14.55 -3.77
CA VAL A 45 -5.54 15.03 -2.91
C VAL A 45 -4.51 13.93 -2.65
N GLY A 46 -4.97 12.71 -2.36
CA GLY A 46 -4.10 11.54 -2.22
C GLY A 46 -3.31 11.26 -3.49
N ALA A 47 -3.95 11.23 -4.65
CA ALA A 47 -3.29 11.04 -5.94
C ALA A 47 -2.21 12.10 -6.20
N ALA A 48 -2.52 13.36 -5.92
CA ALA A 48 -1.59 14.48 -6.05
C ALA A 48 -0.39 14.33 -5.09
N ALA A 49 -0.62 13.97 -3.83
CA ALA A 49 0.45 13.72 -2.86
C ALA A 49 1.36 12.56 -3.33
N GLY A 50 0.77 11.46 -3.81
CA GLY A 50 1.53 10.34 -4.38
C GLY A 50 2.34 10.74 -5.62
N GLU A 51 1.82 11.64 -6.46
CA GLU A 51 2.52 12.17 -7.63
C GLU A 51 3.67 13.12 -7.24
N VAL A 52 3.47 13.97 -6.23
CA VAL A 52 4.51 14.86 -5.69
C VAL A 52 5.67 14.03 -5.13
N LEU A 53 5.36 13.01 -4.31
CA LEU A 53 6.37 12.09 -3.78
C LEU A 53 7.12 11.33 -4.89
N ARG A 54 6.40 10.96 -5.96
CA ARG A 54 7.00 10.29 -7.14
C ARG A 54 7.92 11.20 -7.93
N ARG A 55 7.55 12.47 -8.14
CA ARG A 55 8.33 13.43 -8.93
C ARG A 55 9.63 13.86 -8.24
N TRP A 56 9.67 13.78 -6.92
CA TRP A 56 10.83 14.17 -6.14
C TRP A 56 11.95 13.12 -6.17
N ARG A 57 12.66 13.07 -7.29
CA ARG A 57 13.80 12.18 -7.56
C ARG A 57 14.92 12.32 -6.52
N ARG A 58 15.15 13.52 -5.97
CA ARG A 58 16.21 13.78 -4.98
C ARG A 58 16.05 12.95 -3.71
N LEU A 59 14.83 12.74 -3.21
CA LEU A 59 14.57 11.87 -2.03
C LEU A 59 15.00 10.40 -2.23
N HIS A 60 15.31 10.02 -3.47
CA HIS A 60 15.73 8.68 -3.82
C HIS A 60 17.25 8.51 -3.82
N GLU A 61 18.02 9.61 -3.77
CA GLU A 61 19.47 9.55 -3.68
C GLU A 61 19.89 8.92 -2.34
N PRO A 62 20.94 8.09 -2.33
CA PRO A 62 21.45 7.46 -1.11
C PRO A 62 22.15 8.45 -0.18
N LEU A 63 22.47 9.66 -0.67
CA LEU A 63 23.23 10.68 0.05
C LEU A 63 22.37 11.57 0.95
N LEU A 64 21.05 11.58 0.76
CA LEU A 64 20.16 12.35 1.64
C LEU A 64 20.07 11.67 3.01
N THR A 65 20.22 12.47 4.07
CA THR A 65 20.02 12.01 5.44
C THR A 65 18.60 11.51 5.63
N ARG A 66 18.44 10.41 6.39
CA ARG A 66 17.15 9.80 6.68
C ARG A 66 16.16 10.82 7.25
N ASP A 67 16.65 11.74 8.06
CA ASP A 67 15.85 12.78 8.72
C ASP A 67 15.23 13.75 7.71
N ALA A 68 15.94 14.11 6.65
CA ALA A 68 15.41 14.97 5.59
C ALA A 68 14.28 14.28 4.82
N VAL A 69 14.40 12.96 4.57
CA VAL A 69 13.32 12.18 3.94
C VAL A 69 12.10 12.11 4.86
N VAL A 70 12.30 11.85 6.15
CA VAL A 70 11.22 11.81 7.15
C VAL A 70 10.51 13.15 7.25
N LEU A 71 11.26 14.25 7.34
CA LEU A 71 10.71 15.60 7.39
C LEU A 71 9.89 15.91 6.14
N TRP A 72 10.40 15.60 4.94
CA TRP A 72 9.67 15.85 3.70
C TRP A 72 8.39 15.04 3.57
N VAL A 73 8.44 13.75 3.89
CA VAL A 73 7.24 12.91 3.91
C VAL A 73 6.25 13.45 4.94
N ALA A 74 6.70 13.87 6.12
CA ALA A 74 5.84 14.49 7.13
C ALA A 74 5.18 15.77 6.62
N VAL A 75 5.94 16.66 5.95
CA VAL A 75 5.41 17.91 5.38
C VAL A 75 4.38 17.63 4.29
N VAL A 76 4.67 16.74 3.34
CA VAL A 76 3.73 16.39 2.26
C VAL A 76 2.46 15.76 2.83
N THR A 77 2.61 14.84 3.79
CA THR A 77 1.46 14.20 4.46
C THR A 77 0.64 15.21 5.25
N ALA A 78 1.28 16.14 5.98
CA ALA A 78 0.59 17.19 6.72
C ALA A 78 -0.18 18.15 5.79
N ILE A 79 0.43 18.58 4.67
CA ILE A 79 -0.23 19.42 3.67
C ILE A 79 -1.41 18.67 3.04
N ALA A 80 -1.23 17.41 2.65
CA ALA A 80 -2.30 16.59 2.10
C ALA A 80 -3.46 16.42 3.09
N GLY A 81 -3.14 16.21 4.37
CA GLY A 81 -4.11 16.17 5.47
C GLY A 81 -4.85 17.49 5.66
N ALA A 82 -4.12 18.60 5.66
CA ALA A 82 -4.66 19.95 5.79
C ALA A 82 -5.63 20.27 4.66
N VAL A 83 -5.24 20.02 3.41
CA VAL A 83 -6.08 20.24 2.23
C VAL A 83 -7.30 19.32 2.25
N SER A 84 -7.12 18.03 2.57
CA SER A 84 -8.23 17.07 2.68
C SER A 84 -9.24 17.49 3.75
N GLY A 85 -8.75 17.87 4.92
CA GLY A 85 -9.58 18.39 6.01
C GLY A 85 -10.29 19.67 5.61
N GLY A 86 -9.58 20.65 5.06
CA GLY A 86 -10.15 21.91 4.57
C GLY A 86 -11.27 21.70 3.55
N LEU A 87 -11.09 20.78 2.60
CA LEU A 87 -12.12 20.43 1.61
C LEU A 87 -13.34 19.76 2.25
N VAL A 88 -13.12 18.82 3.17
CA VAL A 88 -14.20 18.19 3.94
C VAL A 88 -14.97 19.25 4.72
N GLY A 89 -14.27 20.13 5.45
CA GLY A 89 -14.84 21.22 6.24
C GLY A 89 -15.60 22.25 5.40
N PHE A 90 -15.07 22.58 4.21
CA PHE A 90 -15.74 23.47 3.25
C PHE A 90 -17.08 22.89 2.79
N VAL A 91 -17.09 21.60 2.43
CA VAL A 91 -18.31 20.96 1.92
C VAL A 91 -19.35 20.79 3.03
N THR A 92 -18.92 20.47 4.24
CA THR A 92 -19.82 20.15 5.36
C THR A 92 -20.29 21.37 6.16
N TRP A 93 -19.45 22.40 6.34
CA TRP A 93 -19.72 23.61 7.13
C TRP A 93 -19.51 24.94 6.38
N GLY A 94 -19.17 24.92 5.10
CA GLY A 94 -18.82 26.14 4.36
C GLY A 94 -17.48 26.73 4.80
N THR A 95 -17.30 28.04 4.58
CA THR A 95 -16.04 28.75 4.86
C THR A 95 -15.63 28.70 6.33
N ASP A 96 -16.59 28.63 7.26
CA ASP A 96 -16.34 28.65 8.70
C ASP A 96 -15.75 27.34 9.23
N GLY A 97 -15.98 26.23 8.51
CA GLY A 97 -15.40 24.92 8.82
C GLY A 97 -13.93 24.80 8.44
N VAL A 98 -13.53 25.47 7.36
CA VAL A 98 -12.19 25.33 6.74
C VAL A 98 -11.05 25.42 7.75
N PRO A 99 -10.91 26.47 8.59
CA PRO A 99 -9.73 26.60 9.46
C PRO A 99 -9.62 25.46 10.48
N ARG A 100 -10.74 25.02 11.06
CA ARG A 100 -10.75 23.95 12.07
C ARG A 100 -10.38 22.60 11.47
N PHE A 101 -10.96 22.28 10.31
CA PHE A 101 -10.68 21.02 9.64
C PHE A 101 -9.32 20.99 8.96
N LEU A 102 -8.77 22.14 8.56
CA LEU A 102 -7.41 22.23 8.03
C LEU A 102 -6.40 21.86 9.12
N VAL A 103 -6.49 22.45 10.31
CA VAL A 103 -5.60 22.13 11.44
C VAL A 103 -5.80 20.71 11.92
N GLY A 104 -7.05 20.27 12.11
CA GLY A 104 -7.36 18.90 12.51
C GLY A 104 -6.89 17.86 11.50
N GLY A 105 -7.09 18.11 10.21
CA GLY A 105 -6.65 17.25 9.11
C GLY A 105 -5.13 17.13 9.04
N ALA A 106 -4.40 18.22 9.24
CA ALA A 106 -2.94 18.20 9.32
C ALA A 106 -2.46 17.34 10.51
N ALA A 107 -3.03 17.56 11.70
CA ALA A 107 -2.66 16.82 12.91
C ALA A 107 -2.94 15.31 12.79
N VAL A 108 -4.11 14.93 12.26
CA VAL A 108 -4.46 13.52 12.04
C VAL A 108 -3.54 12.90 10.99
N ALA A 109 -3.23 13.60 9.89
CA ALA A 109 -2.36 13.06 8.85
C ALA A 109 -0.94 12.80 9.36
N LEU A 110 -0.43 13.58 10.33
CA LEU A 110 0.86 13.32 10.95
C LEU A 110 0.94 11.94 11.64
N ALA A 111 -0.17 11.43 12.18
CA ALA A 111 -0.22 10.08 12.74
C ALA A 111 0.00 8.98 11.68
N PHE A 112 -0.22 9.28 10.39
CA PHE A 112 -0.03 8.35 9.28
C PHE A 112 1.35 8.44 8.63
N VAL A 113 2.22 9.34 9.08
CA VAL A 113 3.60 9.48 8.55
C VAL A 113 4.38 8.16 8.55
N PRO A 114 4.35 7.32 9.62
CA PRO A 114 5.04 6.03 9.60
C PRO A 114 4.57 5.12 8.45
N SER A 115 3.27 5.09 8.17
CA SER A 115 2.69 4.31 7.07
C SER A 115 3.14 4.85 5.71
N CYS A 116 3.14 6.18 5.53
CA CYS A 116 3.64 6.83 4.31
C CYS A 116 5.12 6.53 4.07
N LEU A 117 5.94 6.48 5.12
CA LEU A 117 7.36 6.11 5.04
C LEU A 117 7.54 4.66 4.59
N VAL A 118 6.76 3.72 5.13
CA VAL A 118 6.81 2.31 4.70
C VAL A 118 6.44 2.17 3.22
N VAL A 119 5.42 2.89 2.76
CA VAL A 119 5.03 2.93 1.34
C VAL A 119 6.14 3.52 0.47
N PHE A 120 6.74 4.62 0.91
CA PHE A 120 7.85 5.27 0.20
C PHE A 120 9.08 4.36 0.10
N ASP A 121 9.48 3.72 1.19
CA ASP A 121 10.59 2.76 1.23
C ASP A 121 10.32 1.55 0.34
N ALA A 122 9.10 1.01 0.35
CA ALA A 122 8.70 -0.08 -0.54
C ALA A 122 8.71 0.35 -2.00
N ALA A 123 8.31 1.59 -2.31
CA ALA A 123 8.39 2.14 -3.66
C ALA A 123 9.83 2.32 -4.14
N LYS A 124 10.73 2.78 -3.24
CA LYS A 124 12.16 2.92 -3.51
C LYS A 124 12.81 1.55 -3.76
N ARG A 125 12.44 0.53 -2.99
CA ARG A 125 12.89 -0.87 -3.21
C ARG A 125 12.38 -1.43 -4.54
N ALA A 126 11.10 -1.25 -4.85
CA ALA A 126 10.51 -1.68 -6.12
C ALA A 126 11.17 -1.03 -7.36
N ALA A 127 11.76 0.15 -7.19
CA ALA A 127 12.48 0.85 -8.24
C ALA A 127 13.93 0.38 -8.44
N ARG A 128 14.52 -0.30 -7.44
CA ARG A 128 15.87 -0.90 -7.55
C ARG A 128 15.84 -2.20 -8.34
N ALA A 129 14.77 -2.97 -8.22
CA ALA A 129 14.60 -4.21 -8.96
C ALA A 129 14.26 -3.94 -10.43
N ARG A 130 14.74 -4.79 -11.34
CA ARG A 130 14.39 -4.70 -12.78
C ARG A 130 12.88 -4.82 -12.97
N HIS A 131 12.34 -4.06 -13.94
CA HIS A 131 10.89 -4.03 -14.19
C HIS A 131 10.39 -5.42 -14.64
N GLY A 132 9.30 -5.89 -14.05
CA GLY A 132 8.73 -7.20 -14.37
C GLY A 132 9.35 -8.38 -13.62
N SER A 133 10.38 -8.12 -12.79
CA SER A 133 10.98 -9.16 -11.95
C SER A 133 10.06 -9.61 -10.82
N LEU A 134 10.33 -10.83 -10.30
CA LEU A 134 9.62 -11.40 -9.16
C LEU A 134 9.69 -10.48 -7.91
N VAL A 135 10.87 -9.93 -7.60
CA VAL A 135 11.05 -9.03 -6.45
C VAL A 135 10.29 -7.72 -6.65
N ALA A 136 10.31 -7.15 -7.86
CA ALA A 136 9.57 -5.92 -8.14
C ALA A 136 8.06 -6.09 -7.95
N ASP A 137 7.50 -7.25 -8.29
CA ASP A 137 6.07 -7.52 -8.09
C ASP A 137 5.73 -7.72 -6.60
N THR A 138 6.58 -8.46 -5.86
CA THR A 138 6.50 -8.63 -4.40
C THR A 138 6.51 -7.28 -3.66
N ASP A 139 7.38 -6.35 -4.06
CA ASP A 139 7.44 -5.01 -3.46
C ASP A 139 6.18 -4.17 -3.77
N ARG A 140 5.64 -4.26 -4.99
CA ARG A 140 4.37 -3.61 -5.35
C ARG A 140 3.21 -4.13 -4.51
N ARG A 141 3.14 -5.44 -4.29
CA ARG A 141 2.14 -6.07 -3.40
C ARG A 141 2.31 -5.61 -1.96
N THR A 142 3.56 -5.37 -1.52
CA THR A 142 3.85 -4.84 -0.18
C THR A 142 3.29 -3.42 -0.03
N VAL A 143 3.51 -2.53 -1.00
CA VAL A 143 2.90 -1.19 -1.04
C VAL A 143 1.38 -1.27 -0.89
N SER A 144 0.72 -2.10 -1.69
CA SER A 144 -0.74 -2.28 -1.62
C SER A 144 -1.20 -2.79 -0.26
N SER A 145 -0.48 -3.76 0.34
CA SER A 145 -0.87 -4.29 1.64
C SER A 145 -0.72 -3.28 2.78
N THR A 146 0.30 -2.42 2.76
CA THR A 146 0.45 -1.33 3.73
C THR A 146 -0.67 -0.30 3.60
N VAL A 147 -1.06 0.03 2.37
CA VAL A 147 -2.20 0.94 2.12
C VAL A 147 -3.50 0.34 2.64
N LEU A 148 -3.77 -0.93 2.34
CA LEU A 148 -4.96 -1.63 2.83
C LEU A 148 -4.99 -1.73 4.36
N ALA A 149 -3.84 -1.95 4.99
CA ALA A 149 -3.72 -1.93 6.45
C ALA A 149 -4.02 -0.54 7.02
N GLY A 150 -3.55 0.53 6.37
CA GLY A 150 -3.89 1.90 6.71
C GLY A 150 -5.38 2.20 6.59
N ILE A 151 -6.04 1.67 5.54
CA ILE A 151 -7.50 1.78 5.36
C ILE A 151 -8.23 1.06 6.50
N ALA A 152 -7.85 -0.18 6.81
CA ALA A 152 -8.45 -0.93 7.91
C ALA A 152 -8.25 -0.25 9.28
N PHE A 153 -7.06 0.32 9.51
CA PHE A 153 -6.76 1.09 10.71
C PHE A 153 -7.61 2.37 10.80
N ALA A 154 -7.78 3.09 9.68
CA ALA A 154 -8.64 4.27 9.62
C ALA A 154 -10.12 3.92 9.87
N GLY A 155 -10.57 2.71 9.54
CA GLY A 155 -11.89 2.23 9.94
C GLY A 155 -12.01 2.05 11.45
N ALA A 156 -10.95 1.61 12.12
CA ALA A 156 -10.91 1.45 13.58
C ALA A 156 -11.05 2.79 14.32
N THR A 157 -10.48 3.87 13.77
CA THR A 157 -10.58 5.21 14.38
C THR A 157 -11.99 5.78 14.32
N GLN A 158 -12.90 5.16 13.54
CA GLN A 158 -14.30 5.55 13.51
C GLN A 158 -15.13 4.99 14.66
N VAL A 159 -14.63 3.99 15.40
CA VAL A 159 -15.41 3.33 16.46
C VAL A 159 -16.02 4.31 17.46
N PRO A 160 -15.30 5.33 17.99
CA PRO A 160 -15.91 6.31 18.89
C PRO A 160 -17.08 7.07 18.26
N ALA A 161 -16.94 7.45 16.98
CA ALA A 161 -17.98 8.09 16.19
C ALA A 161 -19.20 7.16 16.05
N LEU A 162 -18.97 5.92 15.66
CA LEU A 162 -20.00 4.90 15.50
C LEU A 162 -20.70 4.58 16.81
N LEU A 163 -20.06 4.67 17.97
CA LEU A 163 -20.73 4.49 19.27
C LEU A 163 -21.56 5.73 19.66
N SER A 164 -21.14 6.93 19.24
CA SER A 164 -21.84 8.19 19.53
C SER A 164 -22.98 8.54 18.56
N ALA A 165 -23.13 7.82 17.43
CA ALA A 165 -23.99 8.17 16.30
C ALA A 165 -25.53 8.11 16.53
N ASN A 166 -26.04 8.15 17.76
CA ASN A 166 -27.46 7.89 18.06
C ASN A 166 -28.45 8.92 17.45
N GLY A 167 -27.97 10.05 16.94
CA GLY A 167 -28.79 11.10 16.32
C GLY A 167 -28.44 11.44 14.86
N SER A 168 -27.65 10.62 14.16
CA SER A 168 -27.24 10.92 12.79
C SER A 168 -28.44 10.92 11.82
N LYS A 169 -28.70 12.08 11.17
CA LYS A 169 -29.72 12.23 10.12
C LYS A 169 -29.22 11.86 8.71
N ALA A 170 -27.90 11.89 8.49
CA ALA A 170 -27.30 11.72 7.17
C ALA A 170 -27.34 10.26 6.67
N LEU A 171 -27.10 9.30 7.57
CA LEU A 171 -27.19 7.86 7.30
C LEU A 171 -27.66 7.15 8.57
N PRO A 172 -28.53 6.13 8.46
CA PRO A 172 -28.88 5.28 9.59
C PRO A 172 -27.61 4.72 10.24
N PRO A 173 -27.49 4.70 11.58
CA PRO A 173 -26.28 4.24 12.26
C PRO A 173 -25.84 2.83 11.84
N LEU A 174 -26.81 1.94 11.60
CA LEU A 174 -26.54 0.58 11.15
C LEU A 174 -25.89 0.54 9.76
N ALA A 175 -26.31 1.42 8.84
CA ALA A 175 -25.72 1.56 7.51
C ALA A 175 -24.27 2.11 7.59
N GLN A 176 -24.00 3.04 8.52
CA GLN A 176 -22.64 3.55 8.74
C GLN A 176 -21.70 2.44 9.20
N VAL A 177 -22.10 1.67 10.23
CA VAL A 177 -21.26 0.58 10.74
C VAL A 177 -21.10 -0.52 9.69
N ALA A 178 -22.16 -0.87 8.95
CA ALA A 178 -22.11 -1.87 7.89
C ALA A 178 -21.12 -1.47 6.77
N LEU A 179 -21.10 -0.19 6.39
CA LEU A 179 -20.16 0.32 5.39
C LEU A 179 -18.71 0.27 5.89
N SER A 180 -18.46 0.72 7.13
CA SER A 180 -17.13 0.64 7.76
C SER A 180 -16.65 -0.81 7.87
N PHE A 181 -17.54 -1.73 8.26
CA PHE A 181 -17.26 -3.16 8.33
C PHE A 181 -16.93 -3.72 6.95
N ALA A 182 -17.72 -3.43 5.92
CA ALA A 182 -17.50 -3.89 4.56
C ALA A 182 -16.12 -3.42 4.01
N VAL A 183 -15.75 -2.16 4.26
CA VAL A 183 -14.44 -1.63 3.85
C VAL A 183 -13.29 -2.32 4.58
N CYS A 184 -13.38 -2.49 5.91
CA CYS A 184 -12.34 -3.16 6.69
C CYS A 184 -12.20 -4.65 6.34
N LEU A 185 -13.33 -5.33 6.13
CA LEU A 185 -13.38 -6.73 5.71
C LEU A 185 -12.79 -6.89 4.31
N GLY A 186 -13.19 -6.04 3.36
CA GLY A 186 -12.65 -6.03 2.01
C GLY A 186 -11.14 -5.79 1.99
N ALA A 187 -10.64 -4.85 2.79
CA ALA A 187 -9.21 -4.60 2.94
C ALA A 187 -8.46 -5.82 3.50
N THR A 188 -9.02 -6.47 4.52
CA THR A 188 -8.44 -7.68 5.13
C THR A 188 -8.40 -8.85 4.14
N ILE A 189 -9.50 -9.11 3.43
CA ILE A 189 -9.57 -10.15 2.39
C ILE A 189 -8.53 -9.87 1.29
N ALA A 190 -8.42 -8.62 0.85
CA ALA A 190 -7.43 -8.23 -0.16
C ALA A 190 -5.99 -8.48 0.32
N ILE A 191 -5.66 -8.20 1.59
CA ILE A 191 -4.35 -8.52 2.18
C ILE A 191 -4.11 -10.04 2.17
N VAL A 192 -5.09 -10.85 2.57
CA VAL A 192 -4.99 -12.33 2.56
C VAL A 192 -4.76 -12.85 1.14
N VAL A 193 -5.46 -12.31 0.14
CA VAL A 193 -5.25 -12.67 -1.27
C VAL A 193 -3.82 -12.30 -1.73
N LEU A 194 -3.33 -11.13 -1.34
CA LEU A 194 -1.95 -10.71 -1.65
C LEU A 194 -0.91 -11.62 -0.97
N GLN A 195 -1.14 -12.08 0.26
CA GLN A 195 -0.28 -13.03 0.95
C GLN A 195 -0.26 -14.39 0.24
N ARG A 196 -1.43 -14.92 -0.17
CA ARG A 196 -1.49 -16.18 -0.93
C ARG A 196 -0.73 -16.11 -2.26
N LYS A 197 -0.85 -14.99 -2.97
CA LYS A 197 -0.07 -14.76 -4.21
C LYS A 197 1.44 -14.73 -3.91
N ASP A 198 1.83 -14.17 -2.78
CA ASP A 198 3.23 -14.11 -2.37
C ASP A 198 3.81 -15.47 -2.03
N LEU A 199 3.07 -16.29 -1.29
CA LEU A 199 3.47 -17.66 -0.97
C LEU A 199 3.69 -18.48 -2.24
N ARG A 200 2.85 -18.29 -3.27
CA ARG A 200 3.06 -18.91 -4.59
C ARG A 200 4.33 -18.41 -5.26
N SER A 201 4.57 -17.09 -5.24
CA SER A 201 5.81 -16.49 -5.79
C SER A 201 7.06 -16.95 -5.04
N ARG A 202 6.98 -17.14 -3.72
CA ARG A 202 8.05 -17.71 -2.89
C ARG A 202 8.28 -19.18 -3.24
N ALA A 203 7.23 -19.99 -3.34
CA ALA A 203 7.34 -21.38 -3.75
C ALA A 203 7.97 -21.52 -5.14
N SER A 204 7.65 -20.62 -6.08
CA SER A 204 8.32 -20.58 -7.39
C SER A 204 9.79 -20.19 -7.28
N LEU A 205 10.15 -19.26 -6.38
CA LEU A 205 11.55 -18.90 -6.13
C LEU A 205 12.33 -20.08 -5.51
N GLU A 206 11.73 -20.80 -4.57
CA GLU A 206 12.33 -21.99 -3.93
C GLU A 206 12.48 -23.16 -4.91
N ALA A 207 11.53 -23.33 -5.84
CA ALA A 207 11.68 -24.28 -6.95
C ALA A 207 12.85 -23.87 -7.87
N LEU A 208 12.92 -22.60 -8.28
CA LEU A 208 14.01 -22.07 -9.11
C LEU A 208 15.36 -22.14 -8.39
N ALA A 209 15.40 -21.95 -7.07
CA ALA A 209 16.61 -22.07 -6.26
C ALA A 209 17.14 -23.50 -6.22
N ARG A 210 16.23 -24.49 -6.11
CA ARG A 210 16.60 -25.92 -6.19
C ARG A 210 17.11 -26.28 -7.59
N ASP A 211 16.48 -25.76 -8.63
CA ASP A 211 16.93 -25.98 -10.01
C ASP A 211 18.26 -25.26 -10.28
N ALA A 212 18.48 -24.09 -9.69
CA ALA A 212 19.72 -23.32 -9.83
C ALA A 212 20.94 -24.01 -9.25
N ALA A 213 20.78 -24.94 -8.29
CA ALA A 213 21.87 -25.77 -7.80
C ALA A 213 22.49 -26.65 -8.91
N TRP A 214 21.74 -26.89 -9.99
CA TRP A 214 22.16 -27.65 -11.17
C TRP A 214 22.53 -26.75 -12.36
N LEU A 215 22.46 -25.42 -12.20
CA LEU A 215 22.81 -24.47 -13.24
C LEU A 215 24.25 -23.99 -13.05
N GLU A 216 24.96 -23.85 -14.15
CA GLU A 216 26.28 -23.24 -14.16
C GLU A 216 26.16 -21.71 -14.22
N ARG A 217 27.06 -21.03 -13.50
CA ARG A 217 27.13 -19.57 -13.55
C ARG A 217 27.67 -19.17 -14.92
N ALA A 218 26.85 -18.47 -15.70
CA ALA A 218 27.26 -18.02 -17.02
C ALA A 218 28.38 -16.97 -16.89
N PRO A 219 29.42 -17.02 -17.75
CA PRO A 219 30.51 -16.04 -17.73
C PRO A 219 29.97 -14.62 -17.94
N SER A 220 30.57 -13.65 -17.22
CA SER A 220 30.17 -12.25 -17.26
C SER A 220 30.37 -11.58 -18.61
N ASP A 221 31.27 -12.14 -19.42
CA ASP A 221 31.89 -11.47 -20.57
C ASP A 221 31.21 -11.83 -21.90
N GLU A 222 30.22 -12.73 -21.90
CA GLU A 222 29.41 -12.97 -23.10
C GLU A 222 28.41 -11.82 -23.30
N GLU A 223 28.80 -10.90 -24.17
CA GLU A 223 28.07 -9.70 -24.60
C GLU A 223 26.77 -10.01 -25.38
N THR A 224 26.26 -11.25 -25.37
CA THR A 224 25.29 -11.69 -26.38
C THR A 224 23.95 -12.14 -25.80
N ALA A 225 22.89 -11.62 -26.43
CA ALA A 225 21.45 -11.86 -26.25
C ALA A 225 20.77 -11.08 -25.10
N PRO A 226 20.42 -9.80 -25.31
CA PRO A 226 19.39 -9.16 -24.52
C PRO A 226 18.07 -9.91 -24.75
N ASN A 227 17.57 -10.57 -23.71
CA ASN A 227 16.25 -11.22 -23.65
C ASN A 227 16.16 -12.60 -24.33
N ALA A 228 16.71 -13.64 -23.69
CA ALA A 228 16.10 -14.96 -23.82
C ALA A 228 14.64 -14.84 -23.29
N PRO A 229 13.60 -15.05 -24.12
CA PRO A 229 12.20 -14.77 -23.74
C PRO A 229 11.67 -15.64 -22.60
N SER A 230 12.41 -16.68 -22.22
CA SER A 230 12.09 -17.65 -21.15
C SER A 230 12.81 -17.38 -19.82
N ALA A 231 13.75 -16.44 -19.76
CA ALA A 231 14.56 -16.21 -18.56
C ALA A 231 13.73 -15.62 -17.41
N VAL A 232 13.70 -16.28 -16.25
CA VAL A 232 13.06 -15.73 -15.06
C VAL A 232 13.96 -14.67 -14.44
N ASP A 233 13.46 -13.42 -14.37
CA ASP A 233 14.19 -12.32 -13.74
C ASP A 233 13.83 -12.19 -12.25
N LEU A 234 14.81 -12.41 -11.39
CA LEU A 234 14.73 -12.18 -9.95
C LEU A 234 14.80 -10.70 -9.59
N GLY A 235 15.35 -9.86 -10.47
CA GLY A 235 15.37 -8.41 -10.35
C GLY A 235 16.51 -7.82 -9.54
N LEU A 236 17.13 -8.59 -8.64
CA LEU A 236 18.27 -8.17 -7.82
C LEU A 236 19.54 -8.92 -8.22
N GLY A 237 20.68 -8.21 -8.24
CA GLY A 237 21.97 -8.79 -8.61
C GLY A 237 22.22 -8.86 -10.12
N ALA A 238 23.48 -9.08 -10.47
CA ALA A 238 23.97 -9.18 -11.85
C ALA A 238 24.16 -10.63 -12.32
N ASP A 239 24.00 -11.60 -11.41
CA ASP A 239 24.24 -13.02 -11.68
C ASP A 239 23.36 -13.54 -12.81
N ARG A 240 23.91 -14.42 -13.64
CA ARG A 240 23.22 -15.13 -14.70
C ARG A 240 23.51 -16.61 -14.54
N TRP A 241 22.47 -17.41 -14.62
CA TRP A 241 22.57 -18.86 -14.53
C TRP A 241 22.04 -19.46 -15.83
N ALA A 242 22.85 -20.31 -16.44
CA ALA A 242 22.50 -20.99 -17.68
C ALA A 242 22.37 -22.49 -17.41
N ARG A 243 21.45 -23.13 -18.13
CA ARG A 243 21.40 -24.58 -18.15
C ARG A 243 22.43 -25.03 -19.17
N THR A 244 23.40 -25.84 -18.74
CA THR A 244 24.29 -26.55 -19.66
C THR A 244 23.40 -27.54 -20.41
N THR A 245 23.00 -27.19 -21.64
CA THR A 245 22.40 -28.17 -22.54
C THR A 245 23.51 -29.11 -22.95
N ASP A 246 23.32 -30.42 -22.73
CA ASP A 246 24.22 -31.44 -23.26
C ASP A 246 24.48 -31.11 -24.72
N ALA A 247 25.74 -30.79 -25.02
CA ALA A 247 26.19 -30.45 -26.35
C ALA A 247 26.12 -31.72 -27.20
N ASN A 248 24.92 -32.04 -27.70
CA ASN A 248 24.78 -32.95 -28.82
C ASN A 248 25.63 -32.35 -29.96
N TYR A 249 26.64 -33.09 -30.41
CA TYR A 249 27.73 -32.72 -31.32
C TYR A 249 27.32 -31.96 -32.62
N ARG A 250 26.02 -31.82 -32.90
CA ARG A 250 25.46 -31.12 -34.07
C ARG A 250 24.77 -29.79 -33.77
N GLN A 251 24.54 -29.44 -32.51
CA GLN A 251 24.06 -28.12 -32.12
C GLN A 251 25.11 -27.54 -31.17
N SER A 252 25.90 -26.58 -31.66
CA SER A 252 26.66 -25.68 -30.81
C SER A 252 25.65 -24.89 -29.97
N GLY A 253 25.21 -25.48 -28.86
CA GLY A 253 24.13 -25.01 -28.02
C GLY A 253 24.57 -23.71 -27.37
N ARG A 254 23.93 -22.60 -27.77
CA ARG A 254 24.01 -21.37 -26.98
C ARG A 254 23.47 -21.68 -25.58
N PRO A 255 24.17 -21.30 -24.50
CA PRO A 255 23.65 -21.44 -23.15
C PRO A 255 22.34 -20.66 -23.04
N ASP A 256 21.23 -21.36 -22.81
CA ASP A 256 19.94 -20.70 -22.59
C ASP A 256 19.92 -20.17 -21.15
N VAL A 257 19.90 -18.85 -21.00
CA VAL A 257 19.90 -18.20 -19.69
C VAL A 257 18.53 -18.41 -19.06
N VAL A 258 18.47 -19.25 -18.03
CA VAL A 258 17.21 -19.63 -17.39
C VAL A 258 16.85 -18.66 -16.25
N LEU A 259 17.86 -18.09 -15.58
CA LEU A 259 17.67 -17.28 -14.38
C LEU A 259 18.59 -16.06 -14.37
N ARG A 260 18.01 -14.89 -14.08
CA ARG A 260 18.75 -13.62 -13.94
C ARG A 260 18.60 -13.03 -12.55
N GLY A 261 19.71 -12.87 -11.84
CA GLY A 261 19.79 -12.27 -10.51
C GLY A 261 20.29 -13.24 -9.44
N SER A 262 20.53 -12.69 -8.26
CA SER A 262 20.99 -13.41 -7.08
C SER A 262 19.79 -14.01 -6.35
N VAL A 263 19.76 -15.34 -6.25
CA VAL A 263 18.75 -16.09 -5.49
C VAL A 263 18.78 -15.67 -4.02
N GLU A 264 19.96 -15.57 -3.42
CA GLU A 264 20.14 -15.19 -2.02
C GLU A 264 19.53 -13.81 -1.71
N ARG A 265 19.84 -12.79 -2.54
CA ARG A 265 19.28 -11.44 -2.38
C ARG A 265 17.77 -11.41 -2.61
N ALA A 266 17.27 -12.21 -3.55
CA ALA A 266 15.84 -12.33 -3.78
C ALA A 266 15.14 -12.96 -2.55
N THR A 267 15.65 -14.07 -2.03
CA THR A 267 15.09 -14.75 -0.85
C THR A 267 15.07 -13.83 0.37
N ALA A 268 16.16 -13.13 0.65
CA ALA A 268 16.22 -12.16 1.74
C ALA A 268 15.19 -11.03 1.59
N ALA A 269 14.97 -10.55 0.36
CA ALA A 269 13.94 -9.54 0.08
C ALA A 269 12.52 -10.10 0.29
N PHE A 270 12.26 -11.35 -0.11
CA PHE A 270 10.99 -12.03 0.16
C PHE A 270 10.73 -12.20 1.66
N ASP A 271 11.71 -12.60 2.45
CA ASP A 271 11.59 -12.73 3.91
C ASP A 271 11.28 -11.39 4.60
N GLU A 272 11.96 -10.32 4.19
CA GLU A 272 11.69 -8.98 4.69
C GLU A 272 10.25 -8.54 4.36
N CYS A 273 9.81 -8.75 3.12
CA CYS A 273 8.47 -8.40 2.68
C CYS A 273 7.38 -9.28 3.31
N ALA A 274 7.68 -10.53 3.66
CA ALA A 274 6.78 -11.40 4.41
C ALA A 274 6.56 -10.87 5.84
N ARG A 275 7.62 -10.48 6.56
CA ARG A 275 7.51 -9.87 7.90
C ARG A 275 6.66 -8.60 7.88
N ARG A 276 6.92 -7.69 6.93
CA ARG A 276 6.12 -6.45 6.78
C ARG A 276 4.65 -6.74 6.50
N ARG A 277 4.36 -7.74 5.65
CA ARG A 277 2.97 -8.14 5.35
C ARG A 277 2.27 -8.79 6.53
N HIS A 278 2.99 -9.53 7.36
CA HIS A 278 2.44 -10.06 8.60
C HIS A 278 2.00 -8.92 9.52
N HIS A 279 2.83 -7.88 9.67
CA HIS A 279 2.44 -6.68 10.43
C HIS A 279 1.22 -5.97 9.81
N SER A 280 1.18 -5.81 8.49
CA SER A 280 0.01 -5.24 7.79
C SER A 280 -1.27 -6.04 8.07
N LEU A 281 -1.19 -7.38 8.11
CA LEU A 281 -2.32 -8.23 8.44
C LEU A 281 -2.75 -8.08 9.91
N ILE A 282 -1.80 -8.00 10.85
CA ILE A 282 -2.11 -7.76 12.27
C ILE A 282 -2.87 -6.45 12.42
N VAL A 283 -2.38 -5.36 11.82
CA VAL A 283 -3.04 -4.04 11.87
C VAL A 283 -4.44 -4.11 11.26
N ALA A 284 -4.60 -4.78 10.12
CA ALA A 284 -5.91 -4.94 9.49
C ALA A 284 -6.88 -5.79 10.33
N ALA A 285 -6.40 -6.88 10.93
CA ALA A 285 -7.17 -7.73 11.82
C ALA A 285 -7.62 -6.95 13.06
N CYS A 286 -6.72 -6.21 13.70
CA CYS A 286 -7.06 -5.34 14.84
C CYS A 286 -8.13 -4.31 14.45
N GLY A 287 -8.00 -3.66 13.29
CA GLY A 287 -9.00 -2.70 12.82
C GLY A 287 -10.36 -3.34 12.53
N LEU A 288 -10.37 -4.50 11.86
CA LEU A 288 -11.59 -5.26 11.62
C LEU A 288 -12.24 -5.71 12.93
N SER A 289 -11.46 -6.21 13.90
CA SER A 289 -11.98 -6.60 15.22
C SER A 289 -12.61 -5.43 15.95
N ALA A 290 -11.98 -4.25 15.93
CA ALA A 290 -12.53 -3.04 16.56
C ALA A 290 -13.89 -2.66 15.95
N VAL A 291 -14.00 -2.67 14.62
CA VAL A 291 -15.26 -2.38 13.92
C VAL A 291 -16.32 -3.47 14.16
N THR A 292 -15.92 -4.74 14.23
CA THR A 292 -16.82 -5.87 14.49
C THR A 292 -17.41 -5.81 15.90
N VAL A 293 -16.58 -5.50 16.91
CA VAL A 293 -17.06 -5.29 18.29
C VAL A 293 -18.04 -4.12 18.33
N SER A 294 -17.72 -3.01 17.66
CA SER A 294 -18.64 -1.87 17.57
C SER A 294 -19.97 -2.24 16.88
N PHE A 295 -19.94 -3.08 15.85
CA PHE A 295 -21.14 -3.59 15.19
C PHE A 295 -21.98 -4.47 16.10
N ALA A 296 -21.36 -5.44 16.79
CA ALA A 296 -22.06 -6.33 17.71
C ALA A 296 -22.71 -5.56 18.86
N LEU A 297 -22.00 -4.60 19.46
CA LEU A 297 -22.54 -3.73 20.51
C LEU A 297 -23.75 -2.93 20.01
N ARG A 298 -23.70 -2.43 18.78
CA ARG A 298 -24.82 -1.69 18.17
C ARG A 298 -26.03 -2.59 17.91
N VAL A 299 -25.83 -3.76 17.30
CA VAL A 299 -26.93 -4.70 17.02
C VAL A 299 -27.61 -5.15 18.30
N GLY A 300 -26.85 -5.39 19.37
CA GLY A 300 -27.41 -5.77 20.68
C GLY A 300 -28.26 -4.68 21.35
N VAL A 301 -28.19 -3.42 20.93
CA VAL A 301 -29.08 -2.35 21.40
C VAL A 301 -30.43 -2.35 20.67
N TYR A 302 -30.50 -2.94 19.46
CA TYR A 302 -31.71 -2.95 18.62
C TYR A 302 -32.52 -4.24 18.71
N LEU A 303 -31.96 -5.30 19.31
CA LEU A 303 -32.63 -6.58 19.58
C LEU A 303 -33.17 -6.58 21.01
#